data_AF-W7XXC7-F1
#
_entry.id   AF-W7XXC7-F1
#
_cell.length_a   1.000
_cell.length_b   1.000
_cell.length_c   1.000
_cell.angle_alpha   90.00
_cell.angle_beta   90.00
_cell.angle_gamma   90.00
#
_symmetry.space_group_name_H-M   'P 1'
#
loop_
_entity.id
_entity.type
_entity.pdbx_description
1 polymer ?
#
loop_
_entity_poly.entity_id
_entity_poly.type
_entity_poly.pdbx_seq_one_letter_code
_entity_poly.pdbx_strand_id
1 'polypeptide(L)'
;MKHNVIPIAKAKGLGVVGMKVFGAGTMYKEVPGFSRRPDQIYREVGSVDLPSHELIEYVLTTPGVDTLIIDIGHIDEDPLKCQLTQNYYASQVRPDAMSDEKRREIEAKTAQVAGERTNFFQLDKIDMTPPRDLKQEAVDGTTKITWQTAYAAEHAISHYEIVLNDNIIGKVAHKPQVLKESPFVFETAETGTFKVYTVDAAGNRA
;
A
#
# COMPACT_ATOMS: atom_id res chain seq x y z
N MET A 1 -1.91 -0.21 2.30
CA MET A 1 -2.17 0.50 1.02
C MET A 1 -1.72 -0.25 -0.24
N LYS A 2 -0.49 -0.78 -0.31
CA LYS A 2 0.04 -1.48 -1.52
C LYS A 2 -0.92 -2.55 -2.08
N HIS A 3 -1.63 -3.26 -1.20
CA HIS A 3 -2.57 -4.32 -1.58
C HIS A 3 -3.96 -3.85 -2.06
N ASN A 4 -4.28 -2.54 -1.99
CA ASN A 4 -5.51 -2.00 -2.57
C ASN A 4 -5.21 -1.15 -3.81
N VAL A 5 -4.42 -0.08 -3.66
CA VAL A 5 -4.34 0.98 -4.67
C VAL A 5 -3.56 0.57 -5.91
N ILE A 6 -2.47 -0.20 -5.75
CA ILE A 6 -1.65 -0.66 -6.88
C ILE A 6 -2.45 -1.64 -7.76
N PRO A 7 -3.11 -2.69 -7.20
CA PRO A 7 -3.96 -3.56 -8.00
C PRO A 7 -5.11 -2.83 -8.73
N ILE A 8 -5.73 -1.82 -8.10
CA ILE A 8 -6.79 -1.02 -8.74
C ILE A 8 -6.22 -0.20 -9.91
N ALA A 9 -5.07 0.44 -9.73
CA ALA A 9 -4.42 1.20 -10.79
C ALA A 9 -4.11 0.30 -12.00
N LYS A 10 -3.54 -0.89 -11.75
CA LYS A 10 -3.27 -1.89 -12.80
C LYS A 10 -4.54 -2.37 -13.49
N ALA A 11 -5.60 -2.69 -12.74
CA ALA A 11 -6.87 -3.10 -13.32
C ALA A 11 -7.53 -2.01 -14.19
N LYS A 12 -7.20 -0.72 -13.95
CA LYS A 12 -7.63 0.41 -14.78
C LYS A 12 -6.68 0.73 -15.94
N GLY A 13 -5.58 0.01 -16.11
CA GLY A 13 -4.55 0.33 -17.10
C GLY A 13 -3.80 1.63 -16.80
N LEU A 14 -3.70 2.02 -15.53
CA LEU A 14 -2.98 3.23 -15.09
C LEU A 14 -1.55 2.89 -14.67
N GLY A 15 -0.63 3.80 -15.01
CA GLY A 15 0.73 3.76 -14.48
C GLY A 15 0.78 4.20 -13.02
N VAL A 16 1.64 3.54 -12.22
CA VAL A 16 1.89 3.88 -10.82
C VAL A 16 3.23 4.56 -10.68
N VAL A 17 3.22 5.80 -10.19
CA VAL A 17 4.42 6.58 -9.92
C VAL A 17 4.68 6.59 -8.42
N GLY A 18 5.80 6.00 -8.01
CA GLY A 18 6.35 6.17 -6.68
C GLY A 18 6.92 7.59 -6.53
N MET A 19 6.56 8.25 -5.44
CA MET A 19 7.05 9.59 -5.11
C MET A 19 7.36 9.66 -3.62
N LYS A 20 8.22 10.61 -3.22
CA LYS A 20 8.62 10.82 -1.83
C LYS A 20 9.17 9.54 -1.18
N VAL A 21 10.05 8.84 -1.89
CA VAL A 21 10.73 7.63 -1.39
C VAL A 21 11.46 7.86 -0.06
N PHE A 22 11.93 9.09 0.18
CA PHE A 22 12.57 9.50 1.43
C PHE A 22 11.66 10.31 2.36
N GLY A 23 10.35 10.34 2.10
CA GLY A 23 9.38 11.08 2.92
C GLY A 23 9.50 12.61 2.85
N ALA A 24 10.21 13.16 1.86
CA ALA A 24 10.71 14.54 1.87
C ALA A 24 11.72 14.79 3.00
N GLY A 25 12.68 13.87 3.16
CA GLY A 25 13.76 13.94 4.14
C GLY A 25 13.36 13.54 5.56
N THR A 26 12.07 13.38 5.87
CA THR A 26 11.57 13.00 7.20
C THR A 26 12.09 11.64 7.67
N MET A 27 12.39 10.73 6.74
CA MET A 27 13.07 9.46 7.03
C MET A 27 14.46 9.65 7.68
N TYR A 28 15.05 10.83 7.49
CA TYR A 28 16.39 11.20 7.93
C TYR A 28 16.39 12.36 8.94
N LYS A 29 15.32 12.48 9.72
CA LYS A 29 15.14 13.50 10.78
C LYS A 29 14.93 14.93 10.28
N GLU A 30 14.58 15.13 9.00
CA GLU A 30 14.03 16.42 8.57
C GLU A 30 12.73 16.70 9.34
N VAL A 31 12.59 17.95 9.82
CA VAL A 31 11.42 18.35 10.61
C VAL A 31 10.17 18.23 9.74
N PRO A 32 9.11 17.51 10.18
CA PRO A 32 7.86 17.41 9.45
C PRO A 32 7.30 18.78 9.04
N GLY A 33 7.13 19.00 7.75
CA GLY A 33 6.57 20.25 7.21
C GLY A 33 7.15 20.62 5.85
N PHE A 34 6.66 21.72 5.29
CA PHE A 34 7.27 22.29 4.09
C PHE A 34 8.58 22.98 4.46
N SER A 35 9.68 22.60 3.82
CA SER A 35 10.96 23.27 3.94
C SER A 35 10.82 24.70 3.41
N ARG A 36 11.15 25.68 4.24
CA ARG A 36 11.11 27.13 3.95
C ARG A 36 12.49 27.76 3.86
N ARG A 37 13.52 27.00 4.22
CA ARG A 37 14.91 27.46 4.21
C ARG A 37 15.86 26.34 3.78
N PRO A 38 17.03 26.68 3.21
CA PRO A 38 17.97 25.69 2.70
C PRO A 38 18.58 24.76 3.76
N ASP A 39 18.64 25.18 5.03
CA ASP A 39 19.14 24.41 6.19
C ASP A 39 18.17 23.31 6.64
N GLN A 40 16.93 23.34 6.17
CA GLN A 40 15.94 22.33 6.50
C GLN A 40 16.05 21.11 5.57
N ILE A 41 16.65 21.27 4.39
CA ILE A 41 16.74 20.21 3.37
C ILE A 41 17.81 19.20 3.76
N TYR A 42 17.45 17.91 3.76
CA TYR A 42 18.42 16.84 3.90
C TYR A 42 19.35 16.73 2.67
N ARG A 43 20.66 16.84 2.88
CA ARG A 43 21.69 16.96 1.81
C ARG A 43 22.66 15.78 1.73
N GLU A 44 22.45 14.74 2.53
CA GLU A 44 23.33 13.58 2.58
C GLU A 44 22.74 12.39 1.80
N VAL A 45 23.58 11.38 1.53
CA VAL A 45 23.17 10.15 0.85
C VAL A 45 22.74 9.12 1.88
N GLY A 46 21.48 9.22 2.30
CA GLY A 46 20.92 8.38 3.35
C GLY A 46 21.76 8.38 4.64
N SER A 47 21.56 7.38 5.49
CA SER A 47 22.34 7.23 6.72
C SER A 47 22.87 5.81 6.88
N VAL A 48 23.77 5.62 7.85
CA VAL A 48 24.26 4.29 8.24
C VAL A 48 23.11 3.38 8.65
N ASP A 49 22.14 3.94 9.40
CA ASP A 49 20.99 3.19 9.92
C ASP A 49 19.90 2.97 8.86
N LEU A 50 19.86 3.80 7.81
CA LEU A 50 18.89 3.72 6.73
C LEU A 50 19.51 4.16 5.40
N PRO A 51 20.22 3.26 4.70
CA PRO A 51 20.83 3.58 3.42
C PRO A 51 19.78 3.97 2.38
N SER A 52 20.03 5.04 1.60
CA SER A 52 19.06 5.53 0.62
C SER A 52 18.79 4.53 -0.52
N HIS A 53 19.81 3.77 -0.92
CA HIS A 53 19.67 2.77 -1.99
C HIS A 53 18.61 1.71 -1.65
N GLU A 54 18.55 1.23 -0.41
CA GLU A 54 17.55 0.22 -0.01
C GLU A 54 16.12 0.72 -0.24
N LEU A 55 15.84 2.00 0.04
CA LEU A 55 14.51 2.60 -0.17
C LEU A 55 14.17 2.77 -1.65
N ILE A 56 15.16 3.16 -2.48
CA ILE A 56 15.00 3.26 -3.94
C ILE A 56 14.68 1.89 -4.53
N GLU A 57 15.51 0.90 -4.20
CA GLU A 57 15.36 -0.47 -4.69
C GLU A 57 14.04 -1.08 -4.22
N TYR A 58 13.65 -0.84 -2.96
CA TYR A 58 12.37 -1.30 -2.44
C TYR A 58 11.21 -0.84 -3.31
N VAL A 59 11.18 0.45 -3.67
CA VAL A 59 10.10 1.03 -4.48
C VAL A 59 10.18 0.53 -5.93
N LEU A 60 11.35 0.57 -6.56
CA LEU A 60 11.51 0.17 -7.97
C LEU A 60 11.26 -1.32 -8.21
N THR A 61 11.50 -2.15 -7.22
CA THR A 61 11.21 -3.59 -7.30
C THR A 61 9.78 -3.91 -6.88
N THR A 62 9.01 -2.98 -6.30
CA THR A 62 7.64 -3.25 -5.83
C THR A 62 6.74 -3.61 -6.99
N PRO A 63 6.10 -4.80 -6.97
CA PRO A 63 5.23 -5.23 -8.06
C PRO A 63 4.16 -4.18 -8.38
N GLY A 64 4.15 -3.75 -9.63
CA GLY A 64 3.18 -2.80 -10.16
C GLY A 64 3.53 -1.32 -10.00
N VAL A 65 4.69 -0.96 -9.44
CA VAL A 65 5.25 0.39 -9.58
C VAL A 65 5.95 0.50 -10.94
N ASP A 66 5.63 1.53 -11.72
CA ASP A 66 6.14 1.70 -13.09
C ASP A 66 7.25 2.74 -13.19
N THR A 67 7.28 3.70 -12.27
CA THR A 67 8.24 4.81 -12.29
C THR A 67 8.47 5.30 -10.87
N LEU A 68 9.68 5.75 -10.58
CA LEU A 68 10.02 6.43 -9.34
C LEU A 68 10.55 7.83 -9.64
N ILE A 69 9.98 8.83 -8.99
CA ILE A 69 10.50 10.21 -9.00
C ILE A 69 11.22 10.44 -7.68
N ILE A 70 12.50 10.81 -7.77
CA ILE A 70 13.38 11.04 -6.63
C ILE A 70 13.87 12.49 -6.66
N ASP A 71 13.53 13.24 -5.63
CA ASP A 71 14.06 14.58 -5.43
C ASP A 71 15.46 14.52 -4.80
N ILE A 72 16.32 15.47 -5.15
CA ILE A 72 17.65 15.65 -4.57
C ILE A 72 17.79 17.08 -4.04
N GLY A 73 18.53 17.23 -2.95
CA GLY A 73 18.91 18.51 -2.36
C GLY A 73 20.39 18.85 -2.53
N HIS A 74 21.24 17.90 -2.97
CA HIS A 74 22.68 18.08 -3.05
C HIS A 74 23.32 17.37 -4.26
N ILE A 75 24.17 18.09 -4.98
CA ILE A 75 25.07 17.57 -6.02
C ILE A 75 26.49 17.85 -5.55
N ASP A 76 27.36 16.85 -5.68
CA ASP A 76 28.75 16.91 -5.22
C ASP A 76 29.68 16.37 -6.31
N GLU A 77 30.93 16.85 -6.32
CA GLU A 77 31.99 16.33 -7.19
C GLU A 77 32.48 14.96 -6.69
N ASP A 78 32.39 14.71 -5.39
CA ASP A 78 32.61 13.38 -4.81
C ASP A 78 31.37 12.50 -5.08
N PRO A 79 31.47 11.45 -5.92
CA PRO A 79 30.32 10.62 -6.26
C PRO A 79 29.72 9.89 -5.05
N LEU A 80 30.47 9.73 -3.94
CA LEU A 80 29.96 9.13 -2.70
C LEU A 80 29.07 10.09 -1.90
N LYS A 81 29.17 11.40 -2.14
CA LYS A 81 28.36 12.44 -1.49
C LYS A 81 27.26 13.00 -2.39
N CYS A 82 27.33 12.72 -3.69
CA CYS A 82 26.38 13.21 -4.68
C CYS A 82 25.10 12.36 -4.71
N GLN A 83 23.97 12.95 -4.29
CA GLN A 83 22.68 12.24 -4.27
C GLN A 83 22.24 11.82 -5.68
N LEU A 84 22.48 12.63 -6.71
CA LEU A 84 22.15 12.28 -8.10
C LEU A 84 22.86 10.99 -8.53
N THR A 85 24.17 10.94 -8.32
CA THR A 85 25.00 9.78 -8.71
C THR A 85 24.58 8.53 -7.96
N GLN A 86 24.39 8.63 -6.64
CA GLN A 86 24.01 7.48 -5.81
C GLN A 86 22.60 6.97 -6.16
N ASN A 87 21.64 7.89 -6.39
CA ASN A 87 20.29 7.51 -6.79
C ASN A 87 20.27 6.85 -8.17
N TYR A 88 21.09 7.33 -9.11
CA TYR A 88 21.21 6.73 -10.44
C TYR A 88 21.68 5.27 -10.36
N TYR A 89 22.72 5.00 -9.57
CA TYR A 89 23.25 3.64 -9.40
C TYR A 89 22.27 2.72 -8.65
N ALA A 90 21.63 3.20 -7.59
CA ALA A 90 20.59 2.44 -6.87
C ALA A 90 19.37 2.12 -7.75
N SER A 91 19.14 2.91 -8.81
CA SER A 91 18.04 2.68 -9.74
C SER A 91 18.34 1.61 -10.79
N GLN A 92 19.57 1.08 -10.86
CA GLN A 92 19.96 0.03 -11.82
C GLN A 92 19.55 -1.36 -11.32
N VAL A 93 18.28 -1.53 -10.97
CA VAL A 93 17.72 -2.79 -10.49
C VAL A 93 16.71 -3.37 -11.46
N ARG A 94 16.61 -4.70 -11.48
CA ARG A 94 15.56 -5.38 -12.24
C ARG A 94 14.24 -5.28 -11.48
N PRO A 95 13.10 -5.15 -12.19
CA PRO A 95 11.79 -5.36 -11.58
C PRO A 95 11.75 -6.69 -10.83
N ASP A 96 11.02 -6.73 -9.71
CA ASP A 96 10.79 -7.93 -8.89
C ASP A 96 12.06 -8.61 -8.32
N ALA A 97 13.22 -7.94 -8.35
CA ALA A 97 14.49 -8.52 -7.89
C ALA A 97 14.59 -8.70 -6.36
N MET A 98 13.77 -7.99 -5.59
CA MET A 98 13.80 -8.01 -4.12
C MET A 98 12.83 -9.04 -3.54
N SER A 99 13.34 -9.89 -2.65
CA SER A 99 12.56 -10.89 -1.93
C SER A 99 11.62 -10.27 -0.88
N ASP A 100 10.54 -10.98 -0.54
CA ASP A 100 9.63 -10.56 0.53
C ASP A 100 10.30 -10.50 1.91
N GLU A 101 11.34 -11.31 2.14
CA GLU A 101 12.15 -11.23 3.35
C GLU A 101 12.91 -9.90 3.43
N LYS A 102 13.61 -9.52 2.35
CA LYS A 102 14.35 -8.25 2.31
C LYS A 102 13.41 -7.05 2.41
N ARG A 103 12.22 -7.14 1.81
CA ARG A 103 11.17 -6.11 1.97
C ARG A 103 10.80 -5.89 3.43
N ARG A 104 10.53 -6.97 4.16
CA ARG A 104 10.18 -6.91 5.59
C ARG A 104 11.32 -6.38 6.44
N GLU A 105 12.57 -6.73 6.12
CA GLU A 105 13.76 -6.17 6.78
C GLU A 105 13.82 -4.65 6.60
N ILE A 106 13.64 -4.15 5.38
CA ILE A 106 13.66 -2.70 5.08
C ILE A 106 12.47 -2.01 5.76
N GLU A 107 11.28 -2.59 5.74
CA GLU A 107 10.09 -2.07 6.42
C GLU A 107 10.33 -1.94 7.93
N ALA A 108 10.89 -2.97 8.58
CA ALA A 108 11.21 -2.97 10.00
C ALA A 108 12.30 -1.94 10.35
N LYS A 109 13.37 -1.87 9.55
CA LYS A 109 14.45 -0.88 9.70
C LYS A 109 13.92 0.55 9.56
N THR A 110 13.07 0.79 8.57
CA THR A 110 12.44 2.10 8.35
C THR A 110 11.55 2.47 9.52
N ALA A 111 10.73 1.55 10.03
CA ALA A 111 9.89 1.80 11.20
C ALA A 111 10.71 2.10 12.46
N GLN A 112 11.87 1.46 12.65
CA GLN A 112 12.77 1.75 13.76
C GLN A 112 13.38 3.16 13.67
N VAL A 113 13.76 3.62 12.48
CA VAL A 113 14.44 4.91 12.28
C VAL A 113 13.45 6.07 12.22
N ALA A 114 12.35 5.91 11.48
CA ALA A 114 11.41 6.99 11.15
C ALA A 114 10.04 6.87 11.86
N GLY A 115 9.78 5.75 12.56
CA GLY A 115 8.47 5.47 13.15
C GLY A 115 7.40 5.14 12.09
N GLU A 116 6.13 5.19 12.51
CA GLU A 116 5.01 4.86 11.63
C GLU A 116 4.57 6.03 10.72
N ARG A 117 4.87 7.27 11.12
CA ARG A 117 4.57 8.48 10.34
C ARG A 117 5.77 8.88 9.49
N THR A 118 5.95 8.16 8.39
CA THR A 118 7.08 8.37 7.48
C THR A 118 6.97 9.63 6.62
N ASN A 119 5.80 10.29 6.58
CA ASN A 119 5.59 11.58 5.91
C ASN A 119 4.38 12.32 6.53
N PHE A 120 4.48 13.63 6.68
CA PHE A 120 3.48 14.46 7.38
C PHE A 120 2.16 14.66 6.65
N PHE A 121 2.06 14.29 5.37
CA PHE A 121 0.80 14.30 4.61
C PHE A 121 0.06 12.96 4.64
N GLN A 122 0.63 11.93 5.26
CA GLN A 122 0.03 10.60 5.26
C GLN A 122 -1.07 10.50 6.31
N LEU A 123 -2.11 9.75 5.99
CA LEU A 123 -3.10 9.32 6.96
C LEU A 123 -2.46 8.30 7.91
N ASP A 124 -2.97 8.24 9.14
CA ASP A 124 -2.57 7.22 10.09
C ASP A 124 -2.82 5.82 9.53
N LYS A 125 -1.98 4.88 9.95
CA LYS A 125 -2.14 3.47 9.61
C LYS A 125 -3.53 3.01 10.05
N ILE A 126 -4.25 2.36 9.15
CA ILE A 126 -5.50 1.67 9.44
C ILE A 126 -5.27 0.16 9.29
N ASP A 127 -5.91 -0.61 10.17
CA ASP A 127 -5.94 -2.05 10.06
C ASP A 127 -6.92 -2.51 8.98
N MET A 128 -7.02 -3.84 8.80
CA MET A 128 -7.95 -4.42 7.86
C MET A 128 -9.37 -4.08 8.29
N THR A 129 -10.19 -3.64 7.33
CA THR A 129 -11.58 -3.26 7.62
C THR A 129 -12.56 -4.35 7.18
N PRO A 130 -13.77 -4.40 7.75
CA PRO A 130 -14.87 -5.09 7.12
C PRO A 130 -15.21 -4.46 5.75
N PRO A 131 -16.01 -5.15 4.93
CA PRO A 131 -16.58 -4.60 3.70
C PRO A 131 -17.38 -3.33 3.98
N ARG A 132 -17.35 -2.40 3.03
CA ARG A 132 -18.03 -1.09 3.18
C ARG A 132 -19.37 -1.11 2.46
N ASP A 133 -20.28 -0.21 2.86
CA ASP A 133 -21.58 0.00 2.21
C ASP A 133 -22.36 -1.30 1.95
N LEU A 134 -22.42 -2.20 2.95
CA LEU A 134 -23.19 -3.44 2.86
C LEU A 134 -24.68 -3.14 2.69
N LYS A 135 -25.30 -3.75 1.68
CA LYS A 135 -26.72 -3.64 1.38
C LYS A 135 -27.32 -5.01 1.12
N GLN A 136 -28.60 -5.15 1.45
CA GLN A 136 -29.39 -6.35 1.22
C GLN A 136 -30.71 -5.96 0.56
N GLU A 137 -31.05 -6.64 -0.52
CA GLU A 137 -32.27 -6.42 -1.29
C GLU A 137 -32.92 -7.77 -1.61
N ALA A 138 -34.24 -7.88 -1.50
CA ALA A 138 -34.98 -9.05 -1.95
C ALA A 138 -35.48 -8.81 -3.37
N VAL A 139 -35.08 -9.66 -4.32
CA VAL A 139 -35.42 -9.56 -5.74
C VAL A 139 -35.91 -10.92 -6.21
N ASP A 140 -37.17 -11.01 -6.65
CA ASP A 140 -37.78 -12.22 -7.23
C ASP A 140 -37.58 -13.51 -6.40
N GLY A 141 -37.71 -13.40 -5.07
CA GLY A 141 -37.53 -14.54 -4.15
C GLY A 141 -36.06 -14.89 -3.84
N THR A 142 -35.11 -14.10 -4.33
CA THR A 142 -33.68 -14.22 -4.05
C THR A 142 -33.23 -13.04 -3.19
N THR A 143 -32.46 -13.31 -2.14
CA THR A 143 -31.76 -12.28 -1.38
C THR A 143 -30.44 -11.93 -2.06
N LYS A 144 -30.30 -10.67 -2.48
CA LYS A 144 -29.09 -10.10 -3.06
C LYS A 144 -28.35 -9.26 -2.03
N ILE A 145 -27.08 -9.56 -1.82
CA ILE A 145 -26.20 -8.88 -0.88
C ILE A 145 -25.10 -8.19 -1.69
N THR A 146 -24.91 -6.89 -1.47
CA THR A 146 -23.89 -6.11 -2.18
C THR A 146 -23.02 -5.31 -1.23
N TRP A 147 -21.74 -5.12 -1.58
CA TRP A 147 -20.80 -4.35 -0.77
C TRP A 147 -19.67 -3.75 -1.62
N GLN A 148 -18.99 -2.77 -1.04
CA GLN A 148 -17.81 -2.11 -1.56
C GLN A 148 -16.55 -2.70 -0.93
N THR A 149 -15.43 -2.62 -1.66
CA THR A 149 -14.14 -3.18 -1.21
C THR A 149 -13.74 -2.63 0.18
N ALA A 150 -13.29 -3.55 1.02
CA ALA A 150 -12.58 -3.26 2.27
C ALA A 150 -11.17 -2.72 2.00
N TYR A 151 -10.54 -2.16 3.05
CA TYR A 151 -9.12 -1.83 3.07
C TYR A 151 -8.31 -3.02 3.57
N ALA A 152 -7.24 -3.32 2.85
CA ALA A 152 -6.24 -4.33 3.21
C ALA A 152 -5.16 -3.70 4.09
N ALA A 153 -4.66 -4.47 5.06
CA ALA A 153 -3.56 -4.07 5.92
C ALA A 153 -2.24 -4.67 5.43
N GLU A 154 -1.59 -5.48 6.26
CA GLU A 154 -0.29 -6.12 6.00
C GLU A 154 -0.36 -7.16 4.89
N HIS A 155 -1.47 -7.89 4.81
CA HIS A 155 -1.71 -8.91 3.79
C HIS A 155 -2.78 -8.48 2.80
N ALA A 156 -2.68 -9.00 1.57
CA ALA A 156 -3.72 -8.79 0.57
C ALA A 156 -5.03 -9.47 0.98
N ILE A 157 -6.16 -8.84 0.66
CA ILE A 157 -7.48 -9.47 0.84
C ILE A 157 -7.55 -10.67 -0.10
N SER A 158 -7.91 -11.83 0.46
CA SER A 158 -8.10 -13.06 -0.29
C SER A 158 -9.55 -13.19 -0.77
N HIS A 159 -10.50 -13.05 0.15
CA HIS A 159 -11.92 -13.25 -0.14
C HIS A 159 -12.81 -12.58 0.91
N TYR A 160 -14.11 -12.63 0.64
CA TYR A 160 -15.18 -12.28 1.55
C TYR A 160 -15.93 -13.53 1.98
N GLU A 161 -16.27 -13.63 3.27
CA GLU A 161 -17.13 -14.68 3.80
C GLU A 161 -18.53 -14.13 4.06
N ILE A 162 -19.55 -14.78 3.51
CA ILE A 162 -20.95 -14.44 3.73
C ILE A 162 -21.48 -15.39 4.79
N VAL A 163 -21.98 -14.82 5.88
CA VAL A 163 -22.41 -15.55 7.07
C VAL A 163 -23.88 -15.30 7.34
N LEU A 164 -24.62 -16.39 7.57
CA LEU A 164 -26.01 -16.39 8.02
C LEU A 164 -26.10 -17.27 9.26
N ASN A 165 -26.66 -16.72 10.36
CA ASN A 165 -26.81 -17.43 11.64
C ASN A 165 -25.51 -18.14 12.08
N ASP A 166 -24.39 -17.41 12.00
CA ASP A 166 -23.02 -17.84 12.34
C ASP A 166 -22.44 -18.99 11.48
N ASN A 167 -23.14 -19.41 10.42
CA ASN A 167 -22.62 -20.35 9.43
C ASN A 167 -22.16 -19.62 8.18
N ILE A 168 -20.98 -19.98 7.67
CA ILE A 168 -20.51 -19.51 6.36
C ILE A 168 -21.36 -20.20 5.29
N ILE A 169 -22.12 -19.41 4.54
CA ILE A 169 -22.97 -19.88 3.44
C ILE A 169 -22.36 -19.62 2.06
N GLY A 170 -21.29 -18.83 2.01
CA GLY A 170 -20.67 -18.46 0.75
C GLY A 170 -19.32 -17.76 0.92
N LYS A 171 -18.53 -17.83 -0.14
CA LYS A 171 -17.26 -17.11 -0.27
C LYS A 171 -17.19 -16.42 -1.62
N VAL A 172 -16.76 -15.17 -1.64
CA VAL A 172 -16.56 -14.39 -2.86
C VAL A 172 -15.11 -13.94 -2.93
N ALA A 173 -14.38 -14.40 -3.94
CA ALA A 173 -12.97 -14.04 -4.14
C ALA A 173 -12.81 -12.52 -4.30
N HIS A 174 -11.76 -11.97 -3.69
CA HIS A 174 -11.43 -10.56 -3.87
C HIS A 174 -10.92 -10.31 -5.28
N LYS A 175 -11.29 -9.16 -5.82
CA LYS A 175 -10.72 -8.59 -7.05
C LYS A 175 -10.66 -7.07 -6.93
N PRO A 176 -9.75 -6.39 -7.64
CA PRO A 176 -9.73 -4.94 -7.65
C PRO A 176 -11.10 -4.38 -8.09
N GLN A 177 -11.72 -3.56 -7.23
CA GLN A 177 -13.00 -2.93 -7.55
C GLN A 177 -12.75 -1.69 -8.40
N VAL A 178 -12.94 -1.84 -9.71
CA VAL A 178 -12.60 -0.83 -10.71
C VAL A 178 -13.61 0.33 -10.74
N LEU A 179 -14.87 0.06 -10.44
CA LEU A 179 -15.97 1.03 -10.48
C LEU A 179 -16.83 0.89 -9.22
N LYS A 180 -17.26 2.02 -8.65
CA LYS A 180 -18.14 2.02 -7.49
C LYS A 180 -19.53 1.47 -7.84
N GLU A 181 -20.00 1.73 -9.07
CA GLU A 181 -21.24 1.18 -9.60
C GLU A 181 -21.19 -0.33 -9.85
N SER A 182 -20.02 -0.96 -9.72
CA SER A 182 -19.85 -2.42 -9.80
C SER A 182 -19.41 -2.97 -8.44
N PRO A 183 -20.31 -3.02 -7.44
CA PRO A 183 -20.02 -3.63 -6.15
C PRO A 183 -19.78 -5.13 -6.27
N PHE A 184 -19.24 -5.72 -5.21
CA PHE A 184 -19.32 -7.16 -5.04
C PHE A 184 -20.77 -7.58 -4.80
N VAL A 185 -21.11 -8.79 -5.24
CA VAL A 185 -22.46 -9.33 -5.19
C VAL A 185 -22.41 -10.77 -4.73
N PHE A 186 -23.34 -11.15 -3.86
CA PHE A 186 -23.67 -12.53 -3.53
C PHE A 186 -25.19 -12.68 -3.53
N GLU A 187 -25.69 -13.76 -4.13
CA GLU A 187 -27.12 -14.04 -4.27
C GLU A 187 -27.44 -15.41 -3.66
N THR A 188 -28.53 -15.50 -2.91
CA THR A 188 -28.97 -16.72 -2.24
C THR A 188 -30.48 -16.76 -2.06
N ALA A 189 -31.07 -17.95 -2.03
CA ALA A 189 -32.48 -18.14 -1.66
C ALA A 189 -32.73 -18.03 -0.15
N GLU A 190 -31.66 -18.08 0.65
CA GLU A 190 -31.74 -17.95 2.10
C GLU A 190 -32.23 -16.55 2.50
N THR A 191 -32.90 -16.48 3.65
CA THR A 191 -33.43 -15.22 4.21
C THR A 191 -32.98 -15.07 5.66
N GLY A 192 -32.78 -13.82 6.08
CA GLY A 192 -32.34 -13.49 7.43
C GLY A 192 -31.34 -12.33 7.45
N THR A 193 -30.60 -12.22 8.55
CA THR A 193 -29.58 -11.20 8.76
C THR A 193 -28.22 -11.74 8.33
N PHE A 194 -27.65 -11.15 7.28
CA PHE A 194 -26.34 -11.54 6.78
C PHE A 194 -25.24 -10.65 7.35
N LYS A 195 -24.08 -11.26 7.58
CA LYS A 195 -22.81 -10.55 7.83
C LYS A 195 -21.85 -10.88 6.70
N VAL A 196 -21.01 -9.92 6.34
CA VAL A 196 -19.93 -10.15 5.37
C VAL A 196 -18.62 -9.78 6.04
N TYR A 197 -17.68 -10.72 6.05
CA TYR A 197 -16.36 -10.54 6.66
C TYR A 197 -15.30 -10.47 5.57
N THR A 198 -14.30 -9.63 5.77
CA THR A 198 -13.09 -9.59 4.95
C THR A 198 -12.10 -10.62 5.49
N VAL A 199 -11.50 -11.42 4.61
CA VAL A 199 -10.43 -12.36 4.97
C VAL A 199 -9.18 -12.08 4.15
N ASP A 200 -8.04 -11.91 4.83
CA ASP A 200 -6.75 -11.70 4.16
C ASP A 200 -6.02 -13.01 3.82
N ALA A 201 -4.89 -12.90 3.13
CA ALA A 201 -4.08 -14.05 2.72
C ALA A 201 -3.42 -14.80 3.89
N ALA A 202 -3.36 -14.20 5.09
CA ALA A 202 -2.90 -14.87 6.31
C ALA A 202 -4.05 -15.52 7.10
N GLY A 203 -5.29 -15.32 6.66
CA GLY A 203 -6.49 -15.86 7.31
C GLY A 203 -7.02 -14.99 8.45
N ASN A 204 -6.51 -13.76 8.61
CA ASN A 204 -7.11 -12.80 9.54
C ASN A 204 -8.49 -12.39 9.03
N ARG A 205 -9.37 -11.98 9.95
CA ARG A 205 -10.77 -11.67 9.66
C ARG A 205 -11.19 -10.34 10.28
N ALA A 206 -11.91 -9.52 9.51
CA ALA A 206 -12.51 -8.25 9.95
C ALA A 206 -13.97 -8.12 9.51
#